data_AF-A0A653AAU7-F1
#
_entry.id   AF-A0A653AAU7-F1
#
_cell.length_a   1.000
_cell.length_b   1.000
_cell.length_c   1.000
_cell.angle_alpha   90.00
_cell.angle_beta   90.00
_cell.angle_gamma   90.00
#
_symmetry.space_group_name_H-M   'P 1'
#
loop_
_entity.id
_entity.type
_entity.pdbx_description
1 polymer ?
#
loop_
_entity_poly.entity_id
_entity_poly.type
_entity_poly.pdbx_seq_one_letter_code
_entity_poly.pdbx_strand_id
1 'polypeptide(L)' 'MDAKKQIPEVSNHFKDFLDALIVSEYNGIRRKIINKCKINDQIFRNWKNGITAVPELAKPIINEIAGYEVFEILEN' A
#
# COMPACT_ATOMS: atom_id res chain seq x y z
N MET A 1 17.27 15.89 29.16
CA MET A 1 16.32 14.77 29.05
C MET A 1 15.58 14.99 27.74
N ASP A 2 16.16 14.51 26.66
CA ASP A 2 15.64 14.73 25.32
C ASP A 2 14.30 14.00 25.19
N ALA A 3 13.24 14.78 25.03
CA ALA A 3 11.94 14.27 24.64
C ALA A 3 12.10 13.64 23.26
N LYS A 4 12.27 12.31 23.23
CA LYS A 4 12.08 11.53 22.02
C LYS A 4 10.64 11.82 21.58
N LYS A 5 10.48 12.67 20.56
CA LYS A 5 9.24 12.78 19.81
C LYS A 5 8.88 11.37 19.40
N GLN A 6 7.87 10.79 20.04
CA GLN A 6 7.27 9.55 19.61
C GLN A 6 6.57 9.90 18.30
N ILE A 7 7.30 9.75 17.19
CA ILE A 7 6.71 9.79 15.86
C ILE A 7 5.70 8.63 15.90
N PRO A 8 4.40 8.87 15.78
CA PRO A 8 3.45 7.78 15.66
C PRO A 8 3.94 6.99 14.45
N GLU A 9 4.29 5.73 14.63
CA GLU A 9 4.53 4.84 13.52
C GLU A 9 3.18 4.68 12.83
N VAL A 10 2.86 5.62 11.94
CA VAL A 10 1.68 5.55 11.08
C VAL A 10 1.97 4.39 10.15
N SER A 11 1.58 3.19 10.58
CA SER A 11 1.76 1.96 9.81
C SER A 11 1.19 2.20 8.41
N ASN A 12 2.06 2.00 7.42
CA ASN A 12 1.66 2.09 6.03
C ASN A 12 1.30 0.69 5.59
N HIS A 13 0.02 0.32 5.74
CA HIS A 13 -0.49 -1.00 5.36
C HIS A 13 -0.12 -1.40 3.93
N PHE A 14 0.00 -0.43 3.00
CA PHE A 14 0.45 -0.72 1.64
C PHE A 14 1.90 -1.22 1.60
N LYS A 15 2.78 -0.56 2.35
CA LYS A 15 4.18 -0.97 2.47
C LYS A 15 4.29 -2.31 3.17
N ASP A 16 3.55 -2.50 4.25
CA ASP A 16 3.59 -3.73 5.06
C ASP A 16 3.14 -4.93 4.22
N PHE A 17 2.08 -4.78 3.42
CA PHE A 17 1.67 -5.75 2.41
C PHE A 17 2.78 -6.05 1.41
N LEU A 18 3.39 -5.02 0.81
CA LEU A 18 4.43 -5.20 -0.20
C LEU A 18 5.70 -5.86 0.34
N ASP A 19 6.08 -5.55 1.59
CA ASP A 19 7.26 -6.10 2.23
C ASP A 19 7.05 -7.53 2.74
N ALA A 20 5.80 -7.97 2.91
CA ALA A 20 5.45 -9.36 3.19
C ALA A 20 5.55 -10.28 1.96
N LEU A 21 5.60 -9.72 0.75
CA LEU A 21 5.73 -10.49 -0.49
C LEU A 21 7.13 -11.09 -0.62
N ILE A 22 7.20 -12.32 -1.16
CA ILE A 22 8.49 -12.85 -1.60
C ILE A 22 8.98 -12.10 -2.85
N VAL A 23 10.31 -12.00 -3.00
CA VAL A 23 10.95 -11.20 -4.06
C VAL A 23 10.46 -11.57 -5.47
N SER A 24 10.19 -12.84 -5.73
CA SER A 24 9.67 -13.32 -7.02
C SER A 24 8.26 -12.82 -7.33
N GLU A 25 7.42 -12.58 -6.32
CA GLU A 25 6.04 -12.13 -6.49
C GLU A 25 5.93 -10.62 -6.62
N TYR A 26 6.83 -9.88 -5.96
CA TYR A 26 6.80 -8.42 -5.88
C TYR A 26 6.63 -7.75 -7.25
N ASN A 27 7.42 -8.15 -8.25
CA ASN A 27 7.36 -7.54 -9.58
C ASN A 27 6.02 -7.81 -10.29
N GLY A 28 5.45 -9.00 -10.10
CA GLY A 28 4.15 -9.37 -10.65
C GLY A 28 3.02 -8.57 -10.00
N ILE A 29 3.02 -8.51 -8.66
CA ILE A 29 2.03 -7.75 -7.87
C ILE A 29 2.09 -6.26 -8.18
N ARG A 30 3.29 -5.66 -8.18
CA ARG A 30 3.48 -4.25 -8.58
C ARG A 30 2.86 -3.96 -9.94
N ARG A 31 3.14 -4.79 -10.95
CA ARG A 31 2.59 -4.60 -12.30
C ARG A 31 1.06 -4.74 -12.31
N LYS A 32 0.50 -5.72 -11.58
CA LYS A 32 -0.96 -5.88 -11.45
C LYS A 32 -1.62 -4.64 -10.85
N ILE A 33 -1.06 -4.11 -9.75
CA ILE A 33 -1.58 -2.91 -9.08
C ILE A 33 -1.52 -1.70 -10.02
N ILE A 34 -0.39 -1.45 -10.66
CA ILE A 34 -0.22 -0.34 -11.61
C ILE A 34 -1.26 -0.44 -12.74
N ASN A 35 -1.45 -1.63 -13.31
CA ASN A 35 -2.35 -1.85 -14.44
C ASN A 35 -3.84 -1.81 -14.07
N LYS A 36 -4.23 -2.37 -12.92
CA LYS A 36 -5.63 -2.39 -12.47
C LYS A 36 -6.05 -1.02 -11.91
N CYS A 37 -5.18 -0.36 -11.15
CA CYS A 37 -5.47 0.97 -10.59
C CYS A 37 -5.24 2.12 -11.59
N LYS A 38 -4.73 1.84 -12.80
CA LYS A 38 -4.44 2.84 -13.85
C LYS A 38 -3.53 3.98 -13.38
N ILE A 39 -2.54 3.64 -12.56
CA ILE A 39 -1.54 4.58 -12.03
C ILE A 39 -0.21 4.42 -12.75
N ASN A 40 0.74 5.30 -12.46
CA ASN A 40 2.13 5.15 -12.89
C ASN A 40 3.02 4.69 -11.71
N ASP A 41 4.29 4.40 -12.01
CA ASP A 41 5.28 3.98 -11.01
C ASP A 41 5.56 5.02 -9.93
N GLN A 42 5.44 6.31 -10.25
CA GLN A 42 5.66 7.36 -9.26
C GLN A 42 4.56 7.36 -8.19
N ILE A 43 3.29 7.22 -8.60
CA ILE A 43 2.17 7.11 -7.67
C ILE A 43 2.32 5.85 -6.80
N PHE A 44 2.67 4.71 -7.40
CA PHE A 44 2.93 3.48 -6.64
C PHE A 44 4.01 3.67 -5.58
N ARG A 45 5.14 4.31 -5.94
CA ARG A 45 6.22 4.62 -5.00
C ARG A 45 5.78 5.59 -3.90
N ASN A 46 4.98 6.59 -4.24
CA ASN A 46 4.44 7.53 -3.26
C ASN A 46 3.55 6.82 -2.22
N TRP A 47 2.72 5.88 -2.67
CA TRP A 47 1.94 5.02 -1.77
C TRP A 47 2.84 4.17 -0.88
N LYS A 48 3.83 3.47 -1.47
CA LYS A 48 4.77 2.63 -0.71
C LYS A 48 5.55 3.42 0.34
N ASN A 49 5.94 4.64 0.02
CA ASN A 49 6.71 5.49 0.94
C ASN A 49 5.84 6.32 1.89
N GLY A 50 4.51 6.19 1.82
CA GLY A 50 3.58 6.95 2.67
C GLY A 50 3.52 8.45 2.35
N ILE A 51 4.00 8.86 1.17
CA ILE A 51 3.97 10.27 0.72
C ILE A 51 2.54 10.70 0.38
N THR A 52 1.76 9.78 -0.20
CA THR A 52 0.33 9.99 -0.49
C THR A 52 -0.44 8.75 -0.07
N ALA A 53 -1.64 8.94 0.48
CA ALA A 53 -2.51 7.82 0.86
C ALA A 53 -2.99 7.04 -0.38
N VAL A 54 -3.30 5.75 -0.18
CA VAL A 54 -4.01 4.93 -1.15
C VAL A 54 -5.48 5.39 -1.21
N PRO A 55 -6.01 5.81 -2.37
CA PRO A 55 -7.40 6.24 -2.51
C PRO A 55 -8.39 5.12 -2.22
N GLU A 56 -9.59 5.45 -1.72
CA GLU A 56 -10.65 4.47 -1.43
C GLU A 56 -10.97 3.55 -2.61
N LEU A 57 -11.00 4.08 -3.84
CA LEU A 57 -11.27 3.28 -5.05
C LEU A 57 -10.17 2.26 -5.37
N ALA A 58 -8.95 2.47 -4.89
CA ALA A 58 -7.83 1.56 -5.12
C ALA A 58 -7.72 0.46 -4.06
N LYS A 59 -8.21 0.72 -2.83
CA LYS A 59 -8.21 -0.25 -1.73
C LYS A 59 -8.87 -1.59 -2.07
N PRO A 60 -10.10 -1.67 -2.62
CA PRO A 60 -10.73 -2.95 -2.95
C PRO A 60 -9.95 -3.71 -4.03
N ILE A 61 -9.36 -2.99 -5.00
CA ILE A 61 -8.51 -3.61 -6.03
C ILE A 61 -7.26 -4.23 -5.41
N ILE A 62 -6.65 -3.56 -4.43
CA ILE A 62 -5.46 -4.07 -3.74
C ILE A 62 -5.82 -5.26 -2.86
N ASN A 63 -6.94 -5.22 -2.14
CA ASN A 63 -7.45 -6.36 -1.37
C ASN A 63 -7.71 -7.58 -2.29
N GLU A 64 -8.34 -7.37 -3.45
CA GLU A 64 -8.56 -8.42 -4.45
C GLU A 64 -7.24 -9.02 -4.97
N ILE A 65 -6.23 -8.18 -5.24
CA ILE A 65 -4.90 -8.64 -5.68
C ILE A 65 -4.18 -9.40 -4.57
N ALA A 66 -4.30 -8.95 -3.33
CA ALA A 66 -3.67 -9.56 -2.16
C ALA A 66 -4.34 -10.89 -1.78
N GLY A 67 -5.64 -11.05 -2.07
CA GLY A 67 -6.43 -12.21 -1.66
C GLY A 67 -6.86 -12.16 -0.20
N TYR A 68 -6.67 -11.02 0.48
CA TYR A 68 -7.08 -10.75 1.86
C TYR A 68 -7.26 -9.24 2.06
N GLU A 69 -7.79 -8.83 3.22
CA GLU A 69 -8.00 -7.43 3.55
C GLU A 69 -6.68 -6.75 3.97
N VAL A 70 -6.06 -6.02 3.04
CA VAL A 70 -4.92 -5.14 3.32
C VAL A 70 -5.40 -3.82 3.92
N PHE A 71 -6.55 -3.32 3.44
CA PHE A 71 -7.20 -2.12 3.94
C PHE A 71 -8.62 -2.43 4.37
N GLU A 72 -9.05 -1.83 5.47
CA GLU A 72 -10.47 -1.73 5.81
C GLU A 72 -11.20 -0.88 4.76
N ILE A 73 -12.28 -1.43 4.22
CA ILE A 73 -13.19 -0.72 3.33
C ILE A 73 -14.34 -0.25 4.21
N LEU A 74 -14.44 1.06 4.43
CA LEU A 74 -15.60 1.62 5.10
C LEU A 74 -16.78 1.55 4.12
N GLU A 75 -17.70 0.62 4.35
CA GLU A 75 -19.00 0.64 3.67
C GLU A 75 -19.79 1.87 4.16
N ASN A 76 -20.11 2.77 3.23
CA ASN A 76 -21.00 3.91 3.45
C ASN A 76 -22.44 3.52 3.12
#